data_AF-A0A087TCF3-F1
#
_entry.id   AF-A0A087TCF3-F1
#
_cell.length_a   1.000
_cell.length_b   1.000
_cell.length_c   1.000
_cell.angle_alpha   90.00
_cell.angle_beta   90.00
_cell.angle_gamma   90.00
#
_symmetry.space_group_name_H-M   'P 1'
#
loop_
_entity.id
_entity.type
_entity.pdbx_description
1 polymer ?
#
loop_
_entity_poly.entity_id
_entity_poly.type
_entity_poly.pdbx_seq_one_letter_code
_entity_poly.pdbx_strand_id
1 'polypeptide(L)'
;MSNIADEKRSRRRGLLKQYYGVKDDSKEGFDPYNINAPEFNPDLYLHKLLKECNLNQLMQKEQQIYRQIQSLDSEMQTLVYENYNKFISATDTIRKMKNDFKKMEEEMDCLSSNMSIITEFSGNISSTLQGRRQQISKLTGVHTLLKKLQFLFELPPCLKTCIENGSYGQAVRYYLKAQKVLLQYEHMPSFHGIQEDCDMLVNQLKQKLREQFKSKDASPKQLAECVDLLLQLDEPTEVLCDEFLKYAKEKLDVDLSDLEHQINLCATSLEESENDKSSEEGK
;
A
#
# COMPACT_ATOMS: atom_id res chain seq x y z
N MET A 1 0.61 63.54 18.77
CA MET A 1 -0.43 63.18 17.77
C MET A 1 -1.08 61.80 17.98
N SER A 2 -0.50 60.88 18.77
CA SER A 2 -1.08 59.53 18.95
C SER A 2 -2.29 59.48 19.90
N ASN A 3 -2.32 60.26 20.99
CA ASN A 3 -3.44 60.26 21.96
C ASN A 3 -4.83 60.64 21.38
N ILE A 4 -4.87 61.52 20.37
CA ILE A 4 -6.14 61.98 19.77
C ILE A 4 -6.76 60.87 18.88
N ALA A 5 -5.93 60.04 18.25
CA ALA A 5 -6.39 58.92 17.43
C ALA A 5 -6.96 57.78 18.30
N ASP A 6 -6.34 57.53 19.45
CA ASP A 6 -6.80 56.52 20.41
C ASP A 6 -8.10 56.94 21.11
N GLU A 7 -8.27 58.22 21.46
CA GLU A 7 -9.56 58.73 21.94
C GLU A 7 -10.67 58.56 20.91
N LYS A 8 -10.43 58.91 19.64
CA LYS A 8 -11.43 58.73 18.57
C LYS A 8 -11.75 57.25 18.31
N ARG A 9 -10.81 56.34 18.52
CA ARG A 9 -11.01 54.90 18.36
C ARG A 9 -11.80 54.31 19.53
N SER A 10 -11.52 54.77 20.74
CA SER A 10 -12.27 54.40 21.95
C SER A 10 -13.72 54.89 21.89
N ARG A 11 -13.94 56.16 21.48
CA ARG A 11 -15.30 56.72 21.30
C ARG A 11 -16.12 55.97 20.24
N ARG A 12 -15.52 55.62 19.10
CA ARG A 12 -16.20 54.82 18.05
C ARG A 12 -16.55 53.41 18.51
N ARG A 13 -15.70 52.79 19.34
CA ARG A 13 -16.01 51.49 19.97
C ARG A 13 -17.16 51.59 20.96
N GLY A 14 -17.21 52.65 21.78
CA GLY A 14 -18.33 52.93 22.68
C GLY A 14 -19.66 53.10 21.92
N LEU A 15 -19.64 53.90 20.85
CA LEU A 15 -20.84 54.16 20.04
C LEU A 15 -21.39 52.89 19.35
N LEU A 16 -20.50 52.05 18.83
CA LEU A 16 -20.88 50.78 18.20
C LEU A 16 -21.45 49.81 19.25
N LYS A 17 -20.85 49.75 20.45
CA LYS A 17 -21.31 48.92 21.58
C LYS A 17 -22.71 49.33 22.05
N GLN A 18 -23.02 50.63 22.05
CA GLN A 18 -24.34 51.18 22.37
C GLN A 18 -25.39 50.82 21.31
N TYR A 19 -25.01 50.84 20.01
CA TYR A 19 -25.92 50.52 18.90
C TYR A 19 -26.36 49.04 18.87
N TYR A 20 -25.50 48.13 19.33
CA TYR A 20 -25.80 46.70 19.42
C TYR A 20 -26.40 46.27 20.78
N GLY A 21 -26.75 47.23 21.65
CA GLY A 21 -27.50 46.94 22.89
C GLY A 21 -26.73 46.14 23.95
N VAL A 22 -25.39 46.17 23.92
CA VAL A 22 -24.57 45.59 25.00
C VAL A 22 -24.66 46.51 26.21
N LYS A 23 -25.70 46.30 27.03
CA LYS A 23 -25.92 47.06 28.28
C LYS A 23 -24.72 46.89 29.19
N ASP A 24 -24.08 48.02 29.51
CA ASP A 24 -23.18 48.15 30.64
C ASP A 24 -24.07 48.54 31.84
N ASP A 25 -24.14 47.71 32.88
CA ASP A 25 -24.85 48.01 34.14
C ASP A 25 -24.10 49.05 35.00
N SER A 26 -23.28 49.89 34.37
CA SER A 26 -22.74 51.09 35.00
C SER A 26 -23.83 52.15 35.00
N LYS A 27 -24.29 52.52 36.21
CA LYS A 27 -25.13 53.68 36.48
C LYS A 27 -24.45 54.95 35.96
N GLU A 28 -24.61 55.26 34.69
CA GLU A 28 -24.32 56.59 34.16
C GLU A 28 -25.24 57.56 34.90
N GLY A 29 -24.64 58.58 35.50
CA GLY A 29 -25.31 59.47 36.42
C GLY A 29 -26.55 60.10 35.79
N PHE A 30 -27.65 60.08 36.55
CA PHE A 30 -28.86 60.83 36.26
C PHE A 30 -28.51 62.32 36.12
N ASP A 31 -28.33 62.81 34.89
CA ASP A 31 -28.15 64.24 34.61
C ASP A 31 -29.33 64.75 33.78
N PRO A 32 -30.39 65.26 34.44
CA PRO A 32 -31.56 65.83 33.77
C PRO A 32 -31.25 67.06 32.90
N TYR A 33 -30.04 67.61 32.98
CA TYR A 33 -29.60 68.78 32.22
C TYR A 33 -28.82 68.44 30.95
N ASN A 34 -28.56 67.17 30.66
CA ASN A 34 -27.81 66.76 29.47
C ASN A 34 -28.73 66.55 28.27
N ILE A 35 -28.59 67.38 27.23
CA ILE A 35 -29.40 67.32 25.99
C ILE A 35 -29.32 65.96 25.28
N ASN A 36 -28.21 65.21 25.44
CA ASN A 36 -28.02 63.93 24.75
C ASN A 36 -28.43 62.72 25.62
N ALA A 37 -28.87 62.95 26.86
CA ALA A 37 -29.28 61.87 27.76
C ALA A 37 -30.75 61.50 27.53
N PRO A 38 -31.13 60.21 27.67
CA PRO A 38 -32.51 59.78 27.51
C PRO A 38 -33.47 60.40 28.53
N GLU A 39 -32.99 60.80 29.71
CA GLU A 39 -33.75 61.45 30.77
C GLU A 39 -33.71 62.99 30.73
N PHE A 40 -33.38 63.60 29.58
CA PHE A 40 -33.34 65.05 29.41
C PHE A 40 -34.67 65.72 29.77
N ASN A 41 -34.64 66.74 30.63
CA ASN A 41 -35.80 67.57 30.93
C ASN A 41 -35.62 68.99 30.35
N PRO A 42 -36.37 69.36 29.29
CA PRO A 42 -36.25 70.66 28.63
C PRO A 42 -36.48 71.85 29.56
N ASP A 43 -37.45 71.74 30.46
CA ASP A 43 -37.84 72.85 31.35
C ASP A 43 -36.77 73.13 32.41
N LEU A 44 -36.21 72.08 33.01
CA LEU A 44 -35.10 72.20 33.97
C LEU A 44 -33.84 72.75 33.31
N TYR A 45 -33.53 72.29 32.10
CA TYR A 45 -32.41 72.79 31.31
C TYR A 45 -32.58 74.27 30.94
N LEU A 46 -33.77 74.67 30.51
CA LEU A 46 -34.09 76.06 30.17
C LEU A 46 -34.01 76.96 31.41
N HIS A 47 -34.58 76.53 32.54
CA HIS A 47 -34.49 77.28 33.80
C HIS A 47 -33.06 77.49 34.26
N LYS A 48 -32.21 76.47 34.12
CA LYS A 48 -30.78 76.57 34.41
C LYS A 48 -30.10 77.57 33.47
N LEU A 49 -30.38 77.47 32.17
CA LEU A 49 -29.80 78.36 31.15
C LEU A 49 -30.18 79.83 31.38
N LEU A 50 -31.45 80.10 31.74
CA LEU A 50 -31.94 81.45 32.06
C LEU A 50 -31.33 82.02 33.34
N LYS A 51 -30.96 81.18 34.30
CA LYS A 51 -30.33 81.58 35.57
C LYS A 51 -28.82 81.84 35.43
N GLU A 52 -28.15 81.09 34.55
CA GLU A 52 -26.68 81.09 34.42
C GLU A 52 -26.15 81.93 33.25
N CYS A 53 -26.95 82.20 32.22
CA CYS A 53 -26.51 82.92 31.01
C CYS A 53 -27.06 84.34 30.91
N ASN A 54 -26.26 85.23 30.31
CA ASN A 54 -26.73 86.57 29.92
C ASN A 54 -27.46 86.54 28.56
N LEU A 55 -28.19 87.62 28.21
CA LEU A 55 -29.02 87.67 27.00
C LEU A 55 -28.22 87.39 25.71
N ASN A 56 -26.99 87.91 25.60
CA ASN A 56 -26.14 87.66 24.43
C ASN A 56 -25.72 86.19 24.32
N GLN A 57 -25.39 85.54 25.44
CA GLN A 57 -25.09 84.11 25.48
C GLN A 57 -26.33 83.27 25.14
N LEU A 58 -27.52 83.70 25.57
CA LEU A 58 -28.77 83.01 25.25
C LEU A 58 -29.08 83.09 23.75
N MET A 59 -28.94 84.26 23.13
CA MET A 59 -29.11 84.43 21.68
C MET A 59 -28.08 83.63 20.87
N GLN A 60 -26.82 83.58 21.34
CA GLN A 60 -25.80 82.73 20.71
C GLN A 60 -26.14 81.24 20.85
N LYS A 61 -26.68 80.83 22.00
CA LYS A 61 -27.12 79.45 22.24
C LYS A 61 -28.30 79.06 21.35
N GLU A 62 -29.28 79.94 21.17
CA GLU A 62 -30.38 79.74 20.24
C GLU A 62 -29.87 79.54 18.80
N GLN A 63 -28.99 80.43 18.32
CA GLN A 63 -28.39 80.31 17.00
C GLN A 63 -27.56 79.03 16.85
N GLN A 64 -26.84 78.63 17.90
CA GLN A 64 -26.09 77.37 17.92
C GLN A 64 -27.03 76.17 17.76
N ILE A 65 -28.13 76.13 18.52
CA ILE A 65 -29.11 75.04 18.46
C ILE A 65 -29.74 74.98 17.07
N TYR A 66 -30.10 76.12 16.48
CA TYR A 66 -30.67 76.16 15.14
C TYR A 66 -29.71 75.59 14.07
N ARG A 67 -28.42 75.95 14.14
CA ARG A 67 -27.40 75.37 13.26
C ARG A 67 -27.21 73.87 13.50
N GLN A 68 -27.27 73.42 14.75
CA GLN A 68 -27.18 71.99 15.08
C GLN A 68 -28.36 71.19 14.52
N ILE A 69 -29.58 71.73 14.59
CA ILE A 69 -30.77 71.11 13.99
C ILE A 69 -30.59 70.96 12.48
N GLN A 70 -30.14 72.02 11.79
CA GLN A 70 -29.89 71.97 10.35
C GLN A 70 -28.77 70.99 9.96
N SER A 71 -27.68 70.95 10.73
CA SER A 71 -26.59 69.98 10.52
C SER A 71 -27.09 68.55 10.68
N LEU A 72 -27.86 68.28 11.75
CA LEU A 72 -28.37 66.94 12.04
C LEU A 72 -29.35 66.46 10.96
N ASP A 73 -30.21 67.35 10.46
CA ASP A 73 -31.12 67.02 9.35
C ASP A 73 -30.35 66.67 8.07
N SER A 74 -29.33 67.47 7.72
CA SER A 74 -28.45 67.16 6.59
C SER A 74 -27.70 65.84 6.78
N GLU A 75 -27.16 65.58 7.97
CA GLU A 75 -26.46 64.34 8.30
C GLU A 75 -27.38 63.11 8.21
N MET A 76 -28.62 63.24 8.69
CA MET A 76 -29.63 62.19 8.58
C MET A 76 -29.94 61.89 7.11
N GLN A 77 -30.14 62.92 6.28
CA GLN A 77 -30.37 62.74 4.85
C GLN A 77 -29.17 62.06 4.17
N THR A 78 -27.94 62.51 4.44
CA THR A 78 -26.73 61.86 3.91
C THR A 78 -26.64 60.41 4.35
N LEU A 79 -26.95 60.08 5.61
CA LEU A 79 -26.94 58.70 6.10
C LEU A 79 -27.93 57.82 5.33
N VAL A 80 -29.15 58.32 5.09
CA VAL A 80 -30.15 57.60 4.28
C VAL A 80 -29.60 57.39 2.87
N TYR A 81 -29.15 58.43 2.18
CA TYR A 81 -28.67 58.30 0.80
C TYR A 81 -27.44 57.38 0.67
N GLU A 82 -26.44 57.52 1.55
CA GLU A 82 -25.23 56.71 1.50
C GLU A 82 -25.47 55.23 1.86
N ASN A 83 -26.45 54.95 2.72
CA ASN A 83 -26.71 53.58 3.18
C ASN A 83 -27.87 52.91 2.45
N TYR A 84 -28.80 53.64 1.84
CA TYR A 84 -29.93 53.06 1.10
C TYR A 84 -29.46 52.18 -0.05
N ASN A 85 -28.46 52.64 -0.82
CA ASN A 85 -27.84 51.84 -1.87
C ASN A 85 -27.20 50.56 -1.33
N LYS A 86 -26.62 50.60 -0.12
CA LYS A 86 -26.02 49.43 0.53
C LYS A 86 -27.09 48.45 1.00
N PHE A 87 -28.20 48.93 1.55
CA PHE A 87 -29.33 48.09 1.97
C PHE A 87 -30.00 47.38 0.78
N ILE A 88 -30.21 48.09 -0.33
CA ILE A 88 -30.73 47.48 -1.56
C ILE A 88 -29.74 46.43 -2.05
N SER A 89 -28.46 46.77 -2.18
CA SER A 89 -27.42 45.84 -2.66
C SER A 89 -27.31 44.60 -1.78
N ALA A 90 -27.37 44.76 -0.46
CA ALA A 90 -27.36 43.65 0.49
C ALA A 90 -28.62 42.77 0.33
N THR A 91 -29.79 43.38 0.16
CA THR A 91 -31.05 42.66 -0.04
C THR A 91 -31.05 41.87 -1.35
N ASP A 92 -30.57 42.47 -2.45
CA ASP A 92 -30.45 41.81 -3.74
C ASP A 92 -29.42 40.69 -3.72
N THR A 93 -28.31 40.88 -2.99
CA THR A 93 -27.32 39.82 -2.78
C THR A 93 -27.92 38.64 -2.02
N ILE A 94 -28.67 38.89 -0.95
CA ILE A 94 -29.38 37.84 -0.19
C ILE A 94 -30.40 37.12 -1.10
N ARG A 95 -31.15 37.86 -1.93
CA ARG A 95 -32.10 37.28 -2.88
C ARG A 95 -31.40 36.40 -3.91
N LYS A 96 -30.28 36.86 -4.47
CA LYS A 96 -29.48 36.09 -5.42
C LYS A 96 -28.93 34.82 -4.77
N MET A 97 -28.32 34.96 -3.59
CA MET A 97 -27.84 33.81 -2.80
C MET A 97 -28.96 32.79 -2.59
N LYS A 98 -30.16 33.21 -2.16
CA LYS A 98 -31.30 32.31 -1.97
C LYS A 98 -31.66 31.53 -3.25
N ASN A 99 -31.67 32.19 -4.40
CA ASN A 99 -31.97 31.53 -5.67
C ASN A 99 -30.87 30.55 -6.08
N ASP A 100 -29.61 30.91 -5.87
CA ASP A 100 -28.45 30.05 -6.16
C ASP A 100 -28.45 28.82 -5.24
N PHE A 101 -28.75 28.99 -3.94
CA PHE A 101 -28.91 27.89 -2.99
C PHE A 101 -30.04 26.94 -3.40
N LYS A 102 -31.16 27.46 -3.88
CA LYS A 102 -32.27 26.62 -4.34
C LYS A 102 -31.88 25.78 -5.57
N LYS A 103 -31.16 26.35 -6.53
CA LYS A 103 -30.66 25.59 -7.69
C LYS A 103 -29.67 24.50 -7.27
N MET A 104 -28.77 24.82 -6.34
CA MET A 104 -27.82 23.85 -5.80
C MET A 104 -28.53 22.69 -5.08
N GLU A 105 -29.61 22.98 -4.35
CA GLU A 105 -30.45 21.95 -3.72
C GLU A 105 -31.11 21.04 -4.77
N GLU A 106 -31.71 21.62 -5.81
CA GLU A 106 -32.32 20.87 -6.93
C GLU A 106 -31.28 19.99 -7.66
N GLU A 107 -30.06 20.50 -7.90
CA GLU A 107 -28.96 19.74 -8.50
C GLU A 107 -28.49 18.59 -7.59
N MET A 108 -28.40 18.83 -6.27
CA MET A 108 -28.01 17.82 -5.29
C MET A 108 -29.05 16.69 -5.19
N ASP A 109 -30.34 17.04 -5.23
CA ASP A 109 -31.43 16.06 -5.26
C ASP A 109 -31.39 15.21 -6.52
N CYS A 110 -31.14 15.84 -7.68
CA CYS A 110 -30.96 15.13 -8.94
C CYS A 110 -29.76 14.16 -8.90
N LEU A 111 -28.63 14.60 -8.33
CA LEU A 111 -27.45 13.77 -8.15
C LEU A 111 -27.73 12.56 -7.23
N SER A 112 -28.41 12.79 -6.10
CA SER A 112 -28.78 11.74 -5.15
C SER A 112 -29.68 10.68 -5.80
N SER A 113 -30.66 11.13 -6.59
CA SER A 113 -31.53 10.24 -7.38
C SER A 113 -30.74 9.42 -8.39
N ASN A 114 -29.86 10.07 -9.18
CA ASN A 114 -29.00 9.38 -10.14
C ASN A 114 -28.07 8.37 -9.47
N MET A 115 -27.49 8.71 -8.32
CA MET A 115 -26.60 7.81 -7.57
C MET A 115 -27.36 6.59 -7.04
N SER A 116 -28.63 6.78 -6.64
CA SER A 116 -29.51 5.68 -6.22
C SER A 116 -29.79 4.73 -7.39
N ILE A 117 -30.11 5.28 -8.58
CA ILE A 117 -30.32 4.49 -9.81
C ILE A 117 -29.05 3.73 -10.19
N ILE A 118 -27.88 4.37 -10.14
CA ILE A 118 -26.59 3.72 -10.43
C ILE A 118 -26.32 2.59 -9.44
N THR A 119 -26.60 2.80 -8.16
CA THR A 119 -26.41 1.79 -7.11
C THR A 119 -27.31 0.60 -7.33
N GLU A 120 -28.59 0.83 -7.66
CA GLU A 120 -29.54 -0.23 -8.00
C GLU A 120 -29.09 -1.01 -9.25
N PHE A 121 -28.74 -0.30 -10.33
CA PHE A 121 -28.28 -0.92 -11.57
C PHE A 121 -26.98 -1.73 -11.37
N SER A 122 -26.03 -1.21 -10.59
CA SER A 122 -24.81 -1.91 -10.21
C SER A 122 -25.11 -3.17 -9.37
N GLY A 123 -26.06 -3.07 -8.43
CA GLY A 123 -26.56 -4.21 -7.67
C GLY A 123 -27.15 -5.30 -8.57
N ASN A 124 -27.96 -4.91 -9.55
CA ASN A 124 -28.55 -5.81 -10.54
C ASN A 124 -27.51 -6.47 -11.46
N ILE A 125 -26.49 -5.73 -11.89
CA ILE A 125 -25.37 -6.30 -12.65
C ILE A 125 -24.60 -7.30 -11.78
N SER A 126 -24.28 -6.92 -10.55
CA SER A 126 -23.51 -7.76 -9.63
C SER A 126 -24.24 -9.08 -9.35
N SER A 127 -25.55 -9.04 -9.07
CA SER A 127 -26.36 -10.24 -8.84
C SER A 127 -26.44 -11.13 -10.08
N THR A 128 -26.63 -10.53 -11.27
CA THR A 128 -26.67 -11.27 -12.55
C THR A 128 -25.33 -11.94 -12.86
N LEU A 129 -24.22 -11.26 -12.62
CA LEU A 129 -22.87 -11.79 -12.86
C LEU A 129 -22.41 -12.77 -11.78
N GLN A 130 -22.94 -12.71 -10.56
CA GLN A 130 -22.55 -13.58 -9.47
C GLN A 130 -22.76 -15.06 -9.80
N GLY A 131 -23.90 -15.41 -10.41
CA GLY A 131 -24.18 -16.77 -10.85
C GLY A 131 -23.14 -17.29 -11.86
N ARG A 132 -22.83 -16.47 -12.88
CA ARG A 132 -21.78 -16.80 -13.88
C ARG A 132 -20.40 -16.89 -13.24
N ARG A 133 -20.06 -15.99 -12.32
CA ARG A 133 -18.77 -15.99 -11.60
C ARG A 133 -18.60 -17.25 -10.76
N GLN A 134 -19.65 -17.70 -10.09
CA GLN A 134 -19.64 -18.95 -9.33
C GLN A 134 -19.45 -20.16 -10.24
N GLN A 135 -20.14 -20.21 -11.39
CA GLN A 135 -19.97 -21.30 -12.37
C GLN A 135 -18.54 -21.32 -12.93
N ILE A 136 -17.99 -20.16 -13.31
CA ILE A 136 -16.61 -20.04 -13.77
C ILE A 136 -15.66 -20.49 -12.66
N SER A 137 -15.85 -20.04 -11.42
CA SER A 137 -15.00 -20.45 -10.29
C SER A 137 -15.03 -21.96 -10.05
N LYS A 138 -16.21 -22.59 -10.14
CA LYS A 138 -16.34 -24.06 -10.03
C LYS A 138 -15.60 -24.74 -11.17
N LEU A 139 -15.79 -24.27 -12.41
CA LEU A 139 -15.15 -24.85 -13.60
C LEU A 139 -13.63 -24.68 -13.55
N THR A 140 -13.13 -23.51 -13.14
CA THR A 140 -11.70 -23.29 -12.91
C THR A 140 -11.17 -24.21 -11.82
N GLY A 141 -11.91 -24.38 -10.72
CA GLY A 141 -11.56 -25.35 -9.67
C GLY A 141 -11.43 -26.76 -10.22
N VAL A 142 -12.44 -27.25 -10.94
CA VAL A 142 -12.40 -28.57 -11.60
C VAL A 142 -11.24 -28.67 -12.58
N HIS A 143 -11.02 -27.67 -13.41
CA HIS A 143 -9.92 -27.65 -14.38
C HIS A 143 -8.54 -27.66 -13.71
N THR A 144 -8.38 -26.96 -12.58
CA THR A 144 -7.13 -27.02 -11.79
C THR A 144 -6.90 -28.40 -11.18
N LEU A 145 -7.96 -29.05 -10.68
CA LEU A 145 -7.89 -30.42 -10.19
C LEU A 145 -7.56 -31.39 -11.32
N LEU A 146 -8.22 -31.24 -12.48
CA LEU A 146 -7.97 -32.05 -13.66
C LEU A 146 -6.51 -31.92 -14.13
N LYS A 147 -5.94 -30.70 -14.13
CA LYS A 147 -4.51 -30.51 -14.45
C LYS A 147 -3.57 -31.18 -13.46
N LYS A 148 -3.88 -31.12 -12.16
CA LYS A 148 -3.09 -31.83 -11.13
C LYS A 148 -3.20 -33.34 -11.31
N LEU A 149 -4.38 -33.83 -11.64
CA LEU A 149 -4.64 -35.24 -11.93
C LEU A 149 -3.90 -35.69 -13.19
N GLN A 150 -3.97 -34.90 -14.26
CA GLN A 150 -3.25 -35.13 -15.51
C GLN A 150 -1.75 -35.24 -15.28
N PHE A 151 -1.17 -34.31 -14.50
CA PHE A 151 0.26 -34.38 -14.14
C PHE A 151 0.62 -35.68 -13.40
N LEU A 152 -0.29 -36.20 -12.57
CA LEU A 152 -0.06 -37.46 -11.85
C LEU A 152 -0.11 -38.68 -12.78
N PHE A 153 -1.03 -38.69 -13.75
CA PHE A 153 -1.13 -39.76 -14.75
C PHE A 153 -0.02 -39.70 -15.80
N GLU A 154 0.52 -38.51 -16.09
CA GLU A 154 1.66 -38.33 -17.01
C GLU A 154 3.01 -38.65 -16.35
N LEU A 155 3.07 -38.79 -15.02
CA LEU A 155 4.31 -39.02 -14.29
C LEU A 155 5.02 -40.35 -14.65
N PRO A 156 4.36 -41.53 -14.63
CA PRO A 156 5.02 -42.79 -15.01
C PRO A 156 5.61 -42.79 -16.44
N PRO A 157 4.87 -42.39 -17.50
CA PRO A 157 5.45 -42.37 -18.84
C PRO A 157 6.58 -41.34 -18.97
N CYS A 158 6.46 -40.16 -18.34
CA CYS A 158 7.55 -39.20 -18.31
C CYS A 158 8.80 -39.76 -17.62
N LEU A 159 8.63 -40.46 -16.49
CA LEU A 159 9.77 -41.04 -15.77
C LEU A 159 10.44 -42.14 -16.61
N LYS A 160 9.65 -42.97 -17.28
CA LYS A 160 10.16 -44.00 -18.21
C LYS A 160 10.97 -43.39 -19.35
N THR A 161 10.45 -42.35 -20.02
CA THR A 161 11.19 -41.65 -21.09
C THR A 161 12.45 -40.95 -20.56
N CYS A 162 12.43 -40.38 -19.35
CA CYS A 162 13.62 -39.78 -18.75
C CYS A 162 14.70 -40.82 -18.42
N ILE A 163 14.31 -42.03 -18.00
CA ILE A 163 15.23 -43.16 -17.78
C ILE A 163 15.83 -43.64 -19.10
N GLU A 164 15.02 -43.76 -20.16
CA GLU A 164 15.47 -44.14 -21.51
C GLU A 164 16.44 -43.12 -22.11
N ASN A 165 16.20 -41.82 -21.89
CA ASN A 165 17.03 -40.72 -22.38
C ASN A 165 18.27 -40.44 -21.51
N GLY A 166 18.52 -41.21 -20.45
CA GLY A 166 19.66 -41.02 -19.54
C GLY A 166 19.64 -39.72 -18.71
N SER A 167 18.52 -38.99 -18.70
CA SER A 167 18.36 -37.71 -18.01
C SER A 167 17.89 -37.92 -16.57
N TYR A 168 18.72 -38.61 -15.78
CA TYR A 168 18.38 -39.07 -14.43
C TYR A 168 18.03 -37.94 -13.46
N GLY A 169 18.71 -36.79 -13.55
CA GLY A 169 18.43 -35.66 -12.66
C GLY A 169 17.04 -35.03 -12.85
N GLN A 170 16.51 -35.05 -14.08
CA GLN A 170 15.15 -34.56 -14.32
C GLN A 170 14.11 -35.55 -13.78
N ALA A 171 14.34 -36.85 -13.95
CA ALA A 171 13.48 -37.92 -13.43
C ALA A 171 13.30 -37.81 -11.90
N VAL A 172 14.41 -37.67 -11.16
CA VAL A 172 14.38 -37.52 -9.69
C VAL A 172 13.62 -36.26 -9.27
N ARG A 173 13.81 -35.13 -9.95
CA ARG A 173 13.08 -33.89 -9.64
C ARG A 173 11.58 -33.98 -9.91
N TYR A 174 11.17 -34.67 -10.98
CA TYR A 174 9.75 -34.91 -11.26
C TYR A 174 9.15 -35.84 -10.21
N TYR A 175 9.85 -36.92 -9.86
CA TYR A 175 9.43 -37.84 -8.80
C TYR A 175 9.29 -37.13 -7.45
N LEU A 176 10.30 -36.38 -6.99
CA LEU A 176 10.25 -35.67 -5.70
C LEU A 176 9.11 -34.65 -5.60
N LYS A 177 8.81 -33.95 -6.70
CA LYS A 177 7.66 -33.03 -6.75
C LYS A 177 6.34 -33.77 -6.65
N ALA A 178 6.24 -34.92 -7.32
CA ALA A 178 5.04 -35.73 -7.31
C ALA A 178 4.88 -36.57 -6.04
N GLN A 179 5.97 -36.99 -5.39
CA GLN A 179 5.97 -37.78 -4.15
C GLN A 179 5.18 -37.07 -3.04
N LYS A 180 5.37 -35.74 -2.89
CA LYS A 180 4.60 -34.93 -1.94
C LYS A 180 3.09 -34.95 -2.22
N VAL A 181 2.72 -34.99 -3.50
CA VAL A 181 1.32 -35.08 -3.93
C VAL A 181 0.79 -36.51 -3.73
N LEU A 182 1.58 -37.52 -4.09
CA LEU A 182 1.24 -38.94 -3.93
C LEU A 182 1.00 -39.29 -2.45
N LEU A 183 1.86 -38.84 -1.53
CA LEU A 183 1.68 -39.01 -0.08
C LEU A 183 0.39 -38.36 0.43
N GLN A 184 0.01 -37.20 -0.11
CA GLN A 184 -1.22 -36.52 0.29
C GLN A 184 -2.50 -37.26 -0.17
N TYR A 185 -2.42 -38.05 -1.24
CA TYR A 185 -3.55 -38.79 -1.82
C TYR A 185 -3.47 -40.33 -1.63
N GLU A 186 -2.61 -40.79 -0.72
CA GLU A 186 -2.32 -42.21 -0.45
C GLU A 186 -3.55 -43.03 -0.01
N HIS A 187 -4.53 -42.39 0.62
CA HIS A 187 -5.76 -43.02 1.10
C HIS A 187 -6.72 -43.47 -0.02
N MET A 188 -6.47 -43.11 -1.28
CA MET A 188 -7.32 -43.49 -2.41
C MET A 188 -6.72 -44.67 -3.19
N PRO A 189 -7.42 -45.83 -3.26
CA PRO A 189 -6.91 -47.04 -3.92
C PRO A 189 -6.53 -46.85 -5.40
N SER A 190 -7.20 -45.94 -6.11
CA SER A 190 -6.92 -45.66 -7.53
C SER A 190 -5.55 -45.04 -7.79
N PHE A 191 -4.92 -44.40 -6.79
CA PHE A 191 -3.57 -43.83 -6.92
C PHE A 191 -2.48 -44.81 -6.49
N HIS A 192 -2.84 -45.88 -5.79
CA HIS A 192 -1.87 -46.88 -5.32
C HIS A 192 -1.17 -47.58 -6.48
N GLY A 193 -1.90 -47.95 -7.55
CA GLY A 193 -1.27 -48.56 -8.73
C GLY A 193 -0.27 -47.62 -9.43
N ILE A 194 -0.53 -46.31 -9.44
CA ILE A 194 0.39 -45.31 -10.02
C ILE A 194 1.63 -45.13 -9.13
N GLN A 195 1.44 -45.18 -7.80
CA GLN A 195 2.54 -45.16 -6.83
C GLN A 195 3.43 -46.39 -7.00
N GLU A 196 2.85 -47.59 -7.04
CA GLU A 196 3.59 -48.84 -7.28
C GLU A 196 4.37 -48.80 -8.60
N ASP A 197 3.75 -48.32 -9.68
CA ASP A 197 4.42 -48.16 -10.98
C ASP A 197 5.57 -47.15 -10.90
N CYS A 198 5.37 -46.01 -10.22
CA CYS A 198 6.41 -45.00 -10.03
C CYS A 198 7.57 -45.52 -9.17
N ASP A 199 7.26 -46.27 -8.11
CA ASP A 199 8.26 -46.85 -7.21
C ASP A 199 9.04 -47.97 -7.91
N MET A 200 8.38 -48.79 -8.75
CA MET A 200 9.06 -49.74 -9.63
C MET A 200 10.03 -49.04 -10.58
N LEU A 201 9.59 -47.96 -11.24
CA LEU A 201 10.44 -47.22 -12.17
C LEU A 201 11.58 -46.48 -11.45
N VAL A 202 11.37 -45.99 -10.22
CA VAL A 202 12.43 -45.41 -9.38
C VAL A 202 13.42 -46.47 -8.93
N ASN A 203 12.97 -47.69 -8.59
CA ASN A 203 13.87 -48.80 -8.30
C ASN A 203 14.70 -49.22 -9.52
N GLN A 204 14.11 -49.20 -10.72
CA GLN A 204 14.86 -49.40 -11.97
C GLN A 204 15.88 -48.27 -12.21
N LEU A 205 15.52 -47.01 -11.90
CA LEU A 205 16.43 -45.87 -11.96
C LEU A 205 17.60 -46.03 -10.97
N LYS A 206 17.32 -46.43 -9.73
CA LYS A 206 18.34 -46.74 -8.70
C LYS A 206 19.28 -47.82 -9.19
N GLN A 207 18.75 -48.90 -9.78
CA GLN A 207 19.57 -49.97 -10.34
C GLN A 207 20.46 -49.48 -11.51
N LYS A 208 19.91 -48.69 -12.44
CA LYS A 208 20.66 -48.07 -13.54
C LYS A 208 21.77 -47.14 -13.04
N LEU A 209 21.50 -46.35 -12.00
CA LEU A 209 22.50 -45.48 -11.36
C LEU A 209 23.60 -46.29 -10.66
N ARG A 210 23.25 -47.40 -10.01
CA ARG A 210 24.24 -48.34 -9.41
C ARG A 210 25.08 -49.06 -10.46
N GLU A 211 24.50 -49.38 -11.62
CA GLU A 211 25.24 -49.94 -12.76
C GLU A 211 26.21 -48.91 -13.38
N GLN A 212 25.79 -47.64 -13.50
CA GLN A 212 26.64 -46.51 -13.91
C GLN A 212 27.74 -46.21 -12.87
N PHE A 213 27.48 -46.47 -11.59
CA PHE A 213 28.48 -46.34 -10.53
C PHE A 213 29.56 -47.45 -10.59
N LYS A 214 29.17 -48.66 -11.02
CA LYS A 214 30.09 -49.81 -11.17
C LYS A 214 30.87 -49.81 -12.48
N SER A 215 30.44 -49.05 -13.49
CA SER A 215 31.18 -48.95 -14.75
C SER A 215 32.45 -48.12 -14.57
N LYS A 216 33.58 -48.62 -15.08
CA LYS A 216 34.92 -48.03 -14.90
C LYS A 216 35.12 -46.68 -15.60
N ASP A 217 34.17 -46.23 -16.42
CA ASP A 217 34.31 -45.09 -17.33
C ASP A 217 33.63 -43.79 -16.85
N ALA A 218 33.03 -43.78 -15.66
CA ALA A 218 32.30 -42.60 -15.17
C ALA A 218 33.25 -41.47 -14.71
N SER A 219 33.03 -40.26 -15.25
CA SER A 219 33.74 -39.05 -14.85
C SER A 219 33.48 -38.76 -13.37
N PRO A 220 34.46 -38.28 -12.58
CA PRO A 220 34.27 -37.94 -11.16
C PRO A 220 33.12 -36.93 -10.92
N LYS A 221 32.79 -36.10 -11.92
CA LYS A 221 31.62 -35.20 -11.87
C LYS A 221 30.28 -35.94 -12.03
N GLN A 222 30.24 -36.94 -12.92
CA GLN A 222 29.06 -37.79 -13.12
C GLN A 222 28.83 -38.71 -11.92
N LEU A 223 29.92 -39.18 -11.28
CA LEU A 223 29.84 -39.94 -10.03
C LEU A 223 29.29 -39.09 -8.88
N ALA A 224 29.76 -37.84 -8.74
CA ALA A 224 29.21 -36.91 -7.75
C ALA A 224 27.73 -36.62 -8.01
N GLU A 225 27.33 -36.38 -9.26
CA GLU A 225 25.92 -36.21 -9.63
C GLU A 225 25.09 -37.48 -9.38
N CYS A 226 25.60 -38.68 -9.64
CA CYS A 226 24.88 -39.93 -9.36
C CYS A 226 24.69 -40.14 -7.84
N VAL A 227 25.71 -39.84 -7.03
CA VAL A 227 25.64 -39.91 -5.57
C VAL A 227 24.65 -38.88 -5.03
N ASP A 228 24.68 -37.64 -5.53
CA ASP A 228 23.70 -36.60 -5.16
C ASP A 228 22.27 -36.98 -5.53
N LEU A 229 22.06 -37.62 -6.69
CA LEU A 229 20.74 -38.09 -7.12
C LEU A 229 20.25 -39.29 -6.32
N LEU A 230 21.14 -40.20 -5.91
CA LEU A 230 20.81 -41.32 -5.03
C LEU A 230 20.50 -40.86 -3.60
N LEU A 231 21.22 -39.84 -3.11
CA LEU A 231 20.91 -39.17 -1.84
C LEU A 231 19.55 -38.48 -1.88
N GLN A 232 19.18 -37.87 -3.01
CA GLN A 232 17.86 -37.26 -3.20
C GLN A 232 16.71 -38.27 -3.26
N LEU A 233 16.97 -39.56 -3.47
CA LEU A 233 15.96 -40.63 -3.56
C LEU A 233 15.78 -41.42 -2.25
N ASP A 234 16.20 -40.85 -1.11
CA ASP A 234 16.12 -41.43 0.24
C ASP A 234 16.71 -42.85 0.34
N GLU A 235 17.86 -43.12 -0.30
CA GLU A 235 18.62 -44.33 0.03
C GLU A 235 19.35 -44.18 1.37
N PRO A 236 19.48 -45.27 2.15
CA PRO A 236 20.22 -45.25 3.40
C PRO A 236 21.68 -44.88 3.11
N THR A 237 22.06 -43.69 3.59
CA THR A 237 23.36 -43.05 3.39
C THR A 237 24.52 -43.94 3.83
N GLU A 238 24.29 -44.81 4.81
CA GLU A 238 25.28 -45.78 5.32
C GLU A 238 25.72 -46.78 4.23
N VAL A 239 24.77 -47.35 3.47
CA VAL A 239 25.08 -48.35 2.43
C VAL A 239 25.79 -47.69 1.24
N LEU A 240 25.38 -46.47 0.91
CA LEU A 240 25.98 -45.69 -0.17
C LEU A 240 27.41 -45.26 0.16
N CYS A 241 27.66 -44.83 1.41
CA CYS A 241 28.99 -44.47 1.88
C CYS A 241 29.94 -45.67 1.91
N ASP A 242 29.47 -46.84 2.37
CA ASP A 242 30.27 -48.07 2.39
C ASP A 242 30.63 -48.55 0.97
N GLU A 243 29.68 -48.49 0.03
CA GLU A 243 29.94 -48.82 -1.37
C GLU A 243 30.85 -47.78 -2.05
N PHE A 244 30.71 -46.49 -1.72
CA PHE A 244 31.59 -45.44 -2.21
C PHE A 244 33.02 -45.61 -1.71
N LEU A 245 33.21 -45.90 -0.42
CA LEU A 245 34.53 -46.12 0.17
C LEU A 245 35.21 -47.37 -0.40
N LYS A 246 34.45 -48.45 -0.64
CA LYS A 246 34.98 -49.65 -1.32
C LYS A 246 35.41 -49.36 -2.75
N TYR A 247 34.59 -48.67 -3.53
CA TYR A 247 34.92 -48.34 -4.91
C TYR A 247 36.05 -47.31 -5.02
N ALA A 248 36.07 -46.29 -4.16
CA ALA A 248 37.17 -45.34 -4.09
C ALA A 248 38.48 -46.03 -3.72
N LYS A 249 38.43 -47.02 -2.82
CA LYS A 249 39.59 -47.86 -2.49
C LYS A 249 40.04 -48.70 -3.69
N GLU A 250 39.12 -49.40 -4.37
CA GLU A 250 39.46 -50.19 -5.55
C GLU A 250 40.03 -49.33 -6.70
N LYS A 251 39.49 -48.12 -6.90
CA LYS A 251 40.02 -47.18 -7.91
C LYS A 251 41.39 -46.64 -7.53
N LEU A 252 41.59 -46.27 -6.26
CA LEU A 252 42.90 -45.86 -5.77
C LEU A 252 43.92 -47.01 -5.85
N ASP A 253 43.51 -48.26 -5.59
CA ASP A 253 44.38 -49.43 -5.72
C ASP A 253 44.79 -49.66 -7.19
N VAL A 254 43.88 -49.43 -8.15
CA VAL A 254 44.19 -49.48 -9.59
C VAL A 254 45.11 -48.33 -9.99
N ASP A 255 44.80 -47.09 -9.60
CA ASP A 255 45.63 -45.93 -9.91
C ASP A 255 47.03 -46.04 -9.27
N LEU A 256 47.13 -46.61 -8.06
CA LEU A 256 48.39 -46.92 -7.38
C LEU A 256 49.16 -48.03 -8.10
N SER A 257 48.48 -49.08 -8.56
CA SER A 257 49.11 -50.15 -9.35
C SER A 257 49.62 -49.63 -10.70
N ASP A 258 48.90 -48.70 -11.33
CA ASP A 258 49.33 -48.06 -12.58
C ASP A 258 50.51 -47.11 -12.31
N LEU A 259 50.50 -46.38 -11.20
CA LEU A 259 51.64 -45.54 -10.78
C LEU A 259 52.87 -46.39 -10.42
N GLU A 260 52.69 -47.51 -9.72
CA GLU A 260 53.76 -48.47 -9.42
C GLU A 260 54.31 -49.09 -10.70
N HIS A 261 53.46 -49.41 -11.68
CA HIS A 261 53.91 -49.83 -13.00
C HIS A 261 54.70 -48.74 -13.72
N GLN A 262 54.27 -47.48 -13.67
CA GLN A 262 54.99 -46.35 -14.26
C GLN A 262 56.32 -46.06 -13.54
N ILE A 263 56.37 -46.18 -12.22
CA ILE A 263 57.59 -46.03 -11.42
C ILE A 263 58.55 -47.18 -11.73
N ASN A 264 58.07 -48.42 -11.86
CA ASN A 264 58.90 -49.56 -12.25
C ASN A 264 59.45 -49.41 -13.68
N LEU A 265 58.64 -48.92 -14.63
CA LEU A 265 59.09 -48.58 -15.98
C LEU A 265 60.13 -47.43 -15.98
N CYS A 266 59.99 -46.47 -15.07
CA CYS A 266 60.94 -45.35 -14.91
C CYS A 266 62.23 -45.78 -14.20
N ALA A 267 62.16 -46.71 -13.25
CA ALA A 267 63.31 -47.31 -12.59
C ALA A 267 64.12 -48.19 -13.55
N THR A 268 63.46 -48.99 -14.39
CA THR A 268 64.16 -49.77 -15.43
C THR A 268 64.86 -48.91 -16.47
N SER A 269 64.32 -47.72 -16.77
CA SER A 269 64.97 -46.76 -17.68
C SER A 269 66.12 -45.97 -17.02
N LEU A 270 66.17 -45.88 -15.68
CA LEU A 270 67.31 -45.33 -14.94
C LEU A 270 68.44 -46.37 -14.79
N GLU A 271 68.13 -47.65 -14.56
CA GLU A 271 69.13 -48.73 -14.52
C GLU A 271 69.81 -48.97 -15.89
N GLU A 272 69.09 -48.79 -17.00
CA GLU A 272 69.69 -48.81 -18.35
C GLU A 272 70.66 -47.64 -18.58
N SER A 273 70.43 -46.48 -17.94
CA SER A 273 71.31 -45.31 -18.07
C SER A 273 72.56 -45.34 -17.17
N GLU A 274 72.56 -46.12 -16.09
CA GLU A 274 73.76 -46.36 -15.26
C GLU A 274 74.64 -47.48 -15.84
N ASN A 275 74.06 -48.52 -16.45
CA ASN A 275 74.81 -49.61 -17.08
C ASN A 275 75.59 -49.19 -18.35
N ASP A 276 75.09 -48.19 -19.09
CA ASP A 276 75.79 -47.66 -20.27
C ASP A 276 77.01 -46.78 -19.89
N LYS A 277 77.02 -46.16 -18.69
CA LYS A 277 78.18 -45.39 -18.22
C LYS A 277 79.31 -46.27 -17.66
N SER A 278 78.99 -47.44 -17.12
CA SER A 278 79.99 -48.39 -16.62
C SER A 278 80.69 -49.21 -17.72
N SER A 279 80.20 -49.21 -18.96
CA SER A 279 80.82 -49.95 -20.08
C SER A 279 81.80 -49.12 -20.93
N GLU A 280 81.91 -47.80 -20.73
CA GLU A 280 82.87 -46.94 -21.46
C GLU A 280 84.16 -46.59 -20.68
N GLU A 281 84.30 -46.91 -19.37
CA GLU A 281 85.50 -46.57 -18.57
C GLU A 281 86.35 -47.77 -18.09
N GLY A 282 86.03 -49.01 -18.48
CA GLY A 282 86.74 -50.22 -18.04
C GLY A 282 87.44 -50.98 -19.17
N LYS A 283 88.78 -50.94 -19.18
CA LYS A 283 89.70 -51.80 -19.94
C LYS A 283 89.34 -53.29 -20.00
#